data_AF-A0A1Z8S783-F1
#
_entry.id   AF-A0A1Z8S783-F1
#
_cell.length_a   1.000
_cell.length_b   1.000
_cell.length_c   1.000
_cell.angle_alpha   90.00
_cell.angle_beta   90.00
_cell.angle_gamma   90.00
#
_symmetry.space_group_name_H-M   'P 1'
#
loop_
_entity.id
_entity.type
_entity.pdbx_description
1 polymer ?
#
loop_
_entity_poly.entity_id
_entity_poly.type
_entity_poly.pdbx_seq_one_letter_code
_entity_poly.pdbx_strand_id
1 'polypeptide(L)'
;MIDPISAFAVATTAYKTISRAVAVGQDFENVASQLGKWFTATSDLRKAQELNRKAPLFKKVFAGGSVEEEALELLIQEKKIQEMEKDLRALLNFRYGHKTWEEMIEMRRKIAKQREKDVYRKIEIQRQIIEIFAIVVMMGLISSSIFGLIYLFINR
;
A
#
# COMPACT_ATOMS: atom_id res chain seq x y z
N MET A 1 8.18 1.20 10.71
CA MET A 1 9.00 0.65 9.62
C MET A 1 9.39 -0.75 10.06
N ILE A 2 9.10 -1.77 9.25
CA ILE A 2 9.52 -3.15 9.52
C ILE A 2 10.94 -3.28 8.98
N ASP A 3 11.86 -3.82 9.77
CA ASP A 3 13.22 -4.12 9.33
C ASP A 3 13.20 -5.23 8.25
N PRO A 4 14.18 -5.30 7.33
CA PRO A 4 14.17 -6.27 6.23
C PRO A 4 14.04 -7.73 6.70
N ILE A 5 14.66 -8.08 7.83
CA ILE A 5 14.63 -9.45 8.36
C ILE A 5 13.22 -9.82 8.79
N SER A 6 12.55 -8.93 9.55
CA SER A 6 11.15 -9.10 9.93
C SER A 6 10.22 -9.18 8.72
N ALA A 7 10.42 -8.33 7.72
CA ALA A 7 9.61 -8.36 6.49
C ALA A 7 9.77 -9.68 5.72
N PHE A 8 11.00 -10.19 5.65
CA PHE A 8 11.30 -11.49 5.05
C PHE A 8 10.66 -12.66 5.83
N ALA A 9 10.69 -12.60 7.17
CA ALA A 9 10.05 -13.60 8.02
C ALA A 9 8.52 -13.63 7.85
N VAL A 10 7.88 -12.45 7.75
CA VAL A 10 6.44 -12.34 7.46
C VAL A 10 6.13 -12.91 6.08
N ALA A 11 6.92 -12.57 5.05
CA ALA A 11 6.75 -13.13 3.71
C ALA A 11 6.88 -14.66 3.72
N THR A 12 7.89 -15.21 4.38
CA THR A 12 8.10 -16.66 4.49
C THR A 12 6.94 -17.36 5.20
N THR A 13 6.40 -16.74 6.25
CA THR A 13 5.26 -17.28 7.01
C THR A 13 3.98 -17.26 6.18
N ALA A 14 3.73 -16.17 5.47
CA ALA A 14 2.60 -16.06 4.56
C ALA A 14 2.69 -17.10 3.44
N TYR A 15 3.87 -17.29 2.84
CA TYR A 15 4.12 -18.33 1.85
C TYR A 15 3.74 -19.73 2.37
N LYS A 16 4.29 -20.14 3.53
CA LYS A 16 3.98 -21.45 4.13
C LYS A 16 2.48 -21.62 4.40
N THR A 17 1.82 -20.54 4.80
CA THR A 17 0.37 -20.54 5.06
C THR A 17 -0.41 -20.76 3.77
N ILE A 18 -0.03 -20.07 2.68
CA ILE A 18 -0.65 -20.22 1.37
C ILE A 18 -0.43 -21.63 0.82
N SER A 19 0.82 -22.12 0.81
CA SER A 19 1.12 -23.46 0.29
C SER A 19 0.33 -24.53 1.06
N ARG A 20 0.22 -24.40 2.38
CA ARG A 20 -0.61 -25.29 3.19
C ARG A 20 -2.10 -25.17 2.87
N ALA A 21 -2.61 -23.94 2.75
CA ALA A 21 -4.02 -23.69 2.43
C ALA A 21 -4.40 -24.29 1.06
N VAL A 22 -3.53 -24.17 0.06
CA VAL A 22 -3.68 -24.81 -1.25
C VAL A 22 -3.64 -26.34 -1.13
N ALA A 23 -2.69 -26.88 -0.36
CA ALA A 23 -2.54 -28.33 -0.18
C ALA A 23 -3.74 -28.98 0.51
N VAL A 24 -4.36 -28.31 1.49
CA VAL A 24 -5.58 -28.79 2.16
C VAL A 24 -6.85 -28.48 1.35
N GLY A 25 -6.71 -27.89 0.16
CA GLY A 25 -7.82 -27.62 -0.75
C GLY A 25 -8.74 -26.50 -0.33
N GLN A 26 -8.27 -25.52 0.48
CA GLN A 26 -9.05 -24.36 0.89
C GLN A 26 -9.65 -23.58 -0.28
N ASP A 27 -10.67 -22.78 0.01
CA ASP A 27 -11.27 -21.90 -0.98
C ASP A 27 -10.32 -20.79 -1.44
N PHE A 28 -10.50 -20.40 -2.69
CA PHE A 28 -9.67 -19.39 -3.35
C PHE A 28 -9.68 -18.04 -2.61
N GLU A 29 -10.81 -17.63 -2.03
CA GLU A 29 -10.93 -16.36 -1.30
C GLU A 29 -9.96 -16.28 -0.11
N ASN A 30 -9.87 -17.35 0.68
CA ASN A 30 -8.95 -17.43 1.81
C ASN A 30 -7.49 -17.41 1.34
N VAL A 31 -7.18 -18.12 0.26
CA VAL A 31 -5.85 -18.14 -0.35
C VAL A 31 -5.47 -16.77 -0.92
N ALA A 32 -6.39 -16.09 -1.61
CA ALA A 32 -6.21 -14.76 -2.17
C ALA A 32 -5.94 -13.70 -1.08
N SER A 33 -6.64 -13.81 0.06
CA SER A 33 -6.39 -12.94 1.23
C SER A 33 -4.97 -13.10 1.79
N GLN A 34 -4.49 -14.34 1.94
CA GLN A 34 -3.13 -14.61 2.42
C GLN A 34 -2.06 -14.21 1.38
N LEU A 35 -2.35 -14.37 0.09
CA LEU A 35 -1.50 -13.85 -0.99
C LEU A 35 -1.37 -12.33 -0.93
N GLY A 36 -2.47 -11.63 -0.64
CA GLY A 36 -2.44 -10.18 -0.39
C GLY A 36 -1.41 -9.79 0.68
N LYS A 37 -1.35 -10.54 1.79
CA LYS A 37 -0.37 -10.33 2.87
C LYS A 37 1.06 -10.63 2.42
N TRP A 38 1.27 -11.72 1.69
CA TRP A 38 2.56 -12.07 1.11
C TRP A 38 3.09 -10.97 0.18
N PHE A 39 2.24 -10.43 -0.70
CA PHE A 39 2.61 -9.34 -1.58
C PHE A 39 2.95 -8.04 -0.83
N THR A 40 2.24 -7.73 0.26
CA THR A 40 2.56 -6.57 1.08
C THR A 40 3.92 -6.77 1.77
N ALA A 41 4.16 -7.93 2.37
CA ALA A 41 5.42 -8.23 3.04
C ALA A 41 6.62 -8.21 2.09
N THR A 42 6.48 -8.74 0.87
CA THR A 42 7.53 -8.68 -0.17
C THR A 42 7.77 -7.25 -0.67
N SER A 43 6.73 -6.44 -0.79
CA SER A 43 6.86 -5.01 -1.12
C SER A 43 7.56 -4.23 -0.01
N ASP A 44 7.20 -4.49 1.25
CA ASP A 44 7.80 -3.86 2.42
C ASP A 44 9.27 -4.26 2.57
N LEU A 45 9.60 -5.53 2.33
CA LEU A 45 10.98 -6.02 2.25
C LEU A 45 11.76 -5.21 1.21
N ARG A 46 11.33 -5.20 -0.06
CA ARG A 46 12.04 -4.48 -1.13
C ARG A 46 12.24 -3.01 -0.82
N LYS A 47 11.22 -2.36 -0.24
CA LYS A 47 11.31 -0.96 0.20
C LYS A 47 12.31 -0.77 1.34
N ALA A 48 12.32 -1.66 2.33
CA ALA A 48 13.28 -1.63 3.42
C ALA A 48 14.72 -1.85 2.92
N GLN A 49 14.92 -2.78 1.97
CA GLN A 49 16.20 -3.01 1.32
C GLN A 49 16.68 -1.78 0.54
N GLU A 50 15.78 -1.09 -0.18
CA GLU A 50 16.11 0.16 -0.89
C GLU A 50 16.52 1.29 0.07
N LEU A 51 15.79 1.45 1.16
CA LEU A 51 16.10 2.44 2.20
C LEU A 51 17.44 2.15 2.88
N ASN A 52 17.74 0.88 3.16
CA ASN A 52 19.04 0.48 3.68
C ASN A 52 20.16 0.77 2.68
N ARG A 53 19.97 0.56 1.38
CA ARG A 53 20.99 0.92 0.37
C ARG A 53 21.25 2.42 0.30
N LYS A 54 20.24 3.26 0.53
CA LYS A 54 20.32 4.73 0.47
C LYS A 54 20.84 5.39 1.76
N ALA A 55 20.95 4.65 2.87
CA ALA A 55 21.41 5.20 4.14
C ALA A 55 22.89 5.68 4.06
N PRO A 56 23.26 6.81 4.71
CA PRO A 56 24.60 7.37 4.61
C PRO A 56 25.67 6.40 5.12
N LEU A 57 26.68 6.15 4.27
CA LEU A 57 27.72 5.12 4.43
C LEU A 57 28.42 5.16 5.80
N PHE A 58 28.56 6.35 6.40
CA PHE A 58 29.20 6.51 7.72
C PHE A 58 28.44 5.79 8.86
N LYS A 59 27.11 5.67 8.78
CA LYS A 59 26.32 4.89 9.77
C LYS A 59 26.49 3.38 9.60
N LYS A 60 26.84 2.90 8.41
CA LYS A 60 27.02 1.47 8.13
C LYS A 60 28.39 0.95 8.58
N VAL A 61 29.43 1.77 8.44
CA VAL A 61 30.81 1.40 8.78
C VAL A 61 31.03 1.35 10.30
N PHE A 62 30.39 2.23 11.09
CA PHE A 62 30.47 2.22 12.56
C PHE A 62 29.70 1.06 13.22
N ALA A 63 28.88 0.33 12.47
CA ALA A 63 28.12 -0.83 12.94
C ALA A 63 28.83 -2.19 12.73
N GLY A 64 30.09 -2.19 12.28
CA GLY A 64 31.01 -3.35 12.38
C GLY A 64 30.75 -4.54 11.46
N GLY A 65 29.72 -4.53 10.61
CA GLY A 65 29.43 -5.60 9.65
C GLY A 65 29.93 -5.29 8.24
N SER A 66 30.58 -6.27 7.60
CA SER A 66 31.07 -6.17 6.22
C SER A 66 29.94 -5.80 5.26
N VAL A 67 30.10 -4.69 4.53
CA VAL A 67 29.15 -4.22 3.50
C VAL A 67 28.86 -5.31 2.46
N GLU A 68 29.83 -6.20 2.21
CA GLU A 68 29.69 -7.33 1.29
C GLU A 68 28.74 -8.41 1.82
N GLU A 69 28.78 -8.68 3.13
CA GLU A 69 27.92 -9.69 3.77
C GLU A 69 26.46 -9.24 3.79
N GLU A 70 26.20 -7.96 4.09
CA GLU A 70 24.85 -7.37 4.00
C GLU A 70 24.32 -7.47 2.56
N ALA A 71 25.15 -7.13 1.56
CA ALA A 71 24.76 -7.21 0.15
C ALA A 71 24.44 -8.65 -0.29
N LEU A 72 25.24 -9.63 0.16
CA LEU A 72 25.01 -11.04 -0.11
C LEU A 72 23.70 -11.54 0.54
N GLU A 73 23.44 -11.17 1.80
CA GLU A 73 22.21 -11.57 2.49
C GLU A 73 20.97 -11.03 1.78
N LEU A 74 21.01 -9.76 1.38
CA LEU A 74 19.93 -9.13 0.61
C LEU A 74 19.66 -9.86 -0.71
N LEU A 75 20.71 -10.29 -1.40
CA LEU A 75 20.60 -11.06 -2.63
C LEU A 75 19.97 -12.45 -2.38
N ILE A 76 20.40 -13.14 -1.33
CA ILE A 76 19.84 -14.44 -0.93
C ILE A 76 18.34 -14.30 -0.62
N GLN A 77 17.95 -13.26 0.13
CA GLN A 77 16.56 -12.99 0.47
C GLN A 77 15.72 -12.76 -0.80
N GLU A 78 16.18 -11.92 -1.74
CA GLU A 78 15.47 -11.68 -3.00
C GLU A 78 15.34 -12.97 -3.83
N LYS A 79 16.39 -13.80 -3.89
CA LYS A 79 16.34 -15.09 -4.59
C LYS A 79 15.31 -16.04 -3.98
N LYS A 80 15.26 -16.15 -2.65
CA LYS A 80 14.23 -16.93 -1.95
C LYS A 80 12.82 -16.42 -2.23
N ILE A 81 12.62 -15.10 -2.31
CA ILE A 81 11.31 -14.53 -2.68
C ILE A 81 10.92 -14.91 -4.12
N GLN A 82 11.87 -14.88 -5.06
CA GLN A 82 11.63 -15.30 -6.45
C GLN A 82 11.27 -16.78 -6.55
N GLU A 83 11.93 -17.64 -5.78
CA GLU A 83 11.60 -19.06 -5.70
C GLU A 83 10.19 -19.29 -5.13
N MET A 84 9.84 -18.59 -4.04
CA MET A 84 8.49 -18.63 -3.48
C MET A 84 7.44 -18.16 -4.48
N GLU A 85 7.70 -17.09 -5.24
CA GLU A 85 6.78 -16.61 -6.28
C GLU A 85 6.54 -17.68 -7.36
N LYS A 86 7.61 -18.32 -7.82
CA LYS A 86 7.53 -19.36 -8.84
C LYS A 86 6.71 -20.55 -8.35
N ASP A 87 6.93 -20.99 -7.11
CA ASP A 87 6.17 -22.08 -6.50
C ASP A 87 4.69 -21.70 -6.31
N LEU A 88 4.40 -20.53 -5.74
CA LEU A 88 3.02 -20.05 -5.58
C LEU A 88 2.29 -19.97 -6.92
N ARG A 89 2.93 -19.46 -7.97
CA ARG A 89 2.35 -19.42 -9.31
C ARG A 89 1.98 -20.82 -9.81
N ALA A 90 2.89 -21.78 -9.65
CA ALA A 90 2.64 -23.17 -10.05
C ALA A 90 1.47 -23.78 -9.25
N LEU A 91 1.49 -23.64 -7.92
CA LEU A 91 0.45 -24.14 -7.02
C LEU A 91 -0.94 -23.57 -7.34
N LEU A 92 -1.02 -22.25 -7.56
CA LEU A 92 -2.28 -21.57 -7.83
C LEU A 92 -2.85 -21.96 -9.18
N ASN A 93 -2.01 -21.95 -10.22
CA ASN A 93 -2.45 -22.29 -11.56
C ASN A 93 -2.84 -23.78 -11.66
N PHE A 94 -2.18 -24.64 -10.89
CA PHE A 94 -2.54 -26.05 -10.79
C PHE A 94 -3.89 -26.27 -10.09
N ARG A 95 -4.13 -25.57 -8.97
CA ARG A 95 -5.31 -25.82 -8.12
C ARG A 95 -6.58 -25.12 -8.59
N TYR A 96 -6.47 -23.88 -9.08
CA TYR A 96 -7.62 -22.99 -9.34
C TYR A 96 -7.83 -22.67 -10.81
N GLY A 97 -6.95 -23.15 -11.68
CA GLY A 97 -7.09 -23.02 -13.13
C GLY A 97 -5.94 -22.26 -13.77
N HIS A 98 -5.84 -22.41 -15.09
CA HIS A 98 -4.81 -21.71 -15.86
C HIS A 98 -5.00 -20.19 -15.75
N LYS A 99 -3.90 -19.45 -15.62
CA LYS A 99 -3.85 -17.97 -15.49
C LYS A 99 -4.39 -17.35 -14.19
N THR A 100 -4.74 -18.15 -13.18
CA THR A 100 -5.21 -17.60 -11.89
C THR A 100 -4.23 -16.60 -11.27
N TRP A 101 -2.93 -16.86 -11.36
CA TRP A 101 -1.92 -15.92 -10.87
C TRP A 101 -1.97 -14.58 -11.60
N GLU A 102 -2.00 -14.61 -12.94
CA GLU A 102 -2.02 -13.45 -13.80
C GLU A 102 -3.28 -12.60 -13.57
N GLU A 103 -4.45 -13.24 -13.46
CA GLU A 103 -5.72 -12.59 -13.14
C GLU A 103 -5.68 -11.87 -11.78
N MET A 104 -5.09 -12.51 -10.76
CA MET A 104 -4.90 -11.86 -9.46
C MET A 104 -3.97 -10.65 -9.53
N ILE A 105 -2.86 -10.75 -10.26
CA ILE A 105 -1.96 -9.61 -10.45
C ILE A 105 -2.68 -8.46 -11.17
N GLU A 106 -3.47 -8.75 -12.20
CA GLU A 106 -4.27 -7.75 -12.90
C GLU A 106 -5.30 -7.09 -11.96
N MET A 107 -6.03 -7.90 -11.18
CA MET A 107 -6.98 -7.40 -10.20
C MET A 107 -6.31 -6.49 -9.16
N ARG A 108 -5.13 -6.87 -8.65
CA ARG A 108 -4.36 -6.03 -7.71
C ARG A 108 -3.97 -4.70 -8.34
N ARG A 109 -3.53 -4.68 -9.61
CA ARG A 109 -3.24 -3.43 -10.33
C ARG A 109 -4.49 -2.56 -10.47
N LYS A 110 -5.64 -3.15 -10.79
CA LYS A 110 -6.93 -2.44 -10.85
C LYS A 110 -7.29 -1.83 -9.50
N ILE A 111 -7.15 -2.58 -8.39
CA ILE A 111 -7.41 -2.09 -7.03
C ILE A 111 -6.47 -0.94 -6.67
N ALA A 112 -5.17 -1.05 -6.97
CA ALA A 112 -4.21 0.03 -6.72
C ALA A 112 -4.60 1.32 -7.45
N LYS A 113 -4.90 1.22 -8.76
CA LYS A 113 -5.37 2.35 -9.57
C LYS A 113 -6.70 2.93 -9.07
N GLN A 114 -7.60 2.08 -8.57
CA GLN A 114 -8.87 2.53 -8.00
C GLN A 114 -8.66 3.30 -6.69
N ARG A 115 -7.76 2.83 -5.81
CA ARG A 115 -7.41 3.53 -4.56
C ARG A 115 -6.82 4.91 -4.83
N GLU A 116 -5.95 5.05 -5.82
CA GLU A 116 -5.42 6.35 -6.23
C GLU A 116 -6.54 7.31 -6.65
N LYS A 117 -7.48 6.83 -7.48
CA LYS A 117 -8.66 7.61 -7.91
C LYS A 117 -9.56 7.98 -6.74
N ASP A 118 -9.81 7.06 -5.82
CA ASP A 118 -10.70 7.31 -4.67
C ASP A 118 -10.07 8.29 -3.68
N VAL A 119 -8.74 8.23 -3.48
CA VAL A 119 -8.01 9.24 -2.70
C VAL A 119 -8.11 10.61 -3.38
N TYR A 120 -7.92 10.67 -4.70
CA TYR A 120 -8.05 11.91 -5.46
C TYR A 120 -9.47 12.50 -5.35
N ARG A 121 -10.51 11.67 -5.54
CA ARG A 121 -11.91 12.08 -5.41
C ARG A 121 -12.22 12.59 -3.99
N LYS A 122 -11.68 11.95 -2.94
CA LYS A 122 -11.85 12.43 -1.56
C LYS A 122 -11.23 13.80 -1.35
N ILE A 123 -10.05 14.05 -1.92
CA ILE A 123 -9.39 15.37 -1.87
C ILE A 123 -10.25 16.41 -2.61
N GLU A 124 -10.79 16.08 -3.78
CA GLU A 124 -11.68 16.97 -4.52
C GLU A 124 -12.94 17.30 -3.74
N ILE A 125 -13.61 16.30 -3.15
CA ILE A 125 -14.80 16.52 -2.31
C ILE A 125 -14.47 17.42 -1.12
N GLN A 126 -13.34 17.20 -0.44
CA GLN A 126 -12.90 18.08 0.66
C GLN A 126 -12.69 19.52 0.18
N ARG A 127 -12.05 19.72 -0.97
CA ARG A 127 -11.87 21.06 -1.57
C ARG A 127 -13.21 21.69 -1.93
N GLN A 128 -14.10 20.96 -2.58
CA GLN A 128 -15.43 21.45 -2.95
C GLN A 128 -16.26 21.83 -1.72
N ILE A 129 -16.21 21.05 -0.63
CA ILE A 129 -16.88 21.39 0.63
C ILE A 129 -16.33 22.69 1.20
N ILE A 130 -15.00 22.88 1.20
CA ILE A 130 -14.35 24.11 1.69
C ILE A 130 -14.74 25.31 0.80
N GLU A 131 -14.74 25.14 -0.52
CA GLU A 131 -15.12 26.17 -1.48
C GLU A 131 -16.59 26.59 -1.32
N ILE A 132 -17.51 25.62 -1.22
CA ILE A 132 -18.94 25.88 -0.99
C ILE A 132 -19.14 26.59 0.35
N PHE A 133 -18.46 26.13 1.41
CA PHE A 133 -18.53 26.77 2.72
C PHE A 133 -18.05 28.23 2.67
N ALA A 134 -16.93 28.49 2.00
CA ALA A 134 -16.41 29.85 1.82
C ALA A 134 -17.38 30.76 1.06
N ILE A 135 -18.03 30.24 0.01
CA ILE A 135 -19.04 30.98 -0.77
C ILE A 135 -20.26 31.31 0.10
N VAL A 136 -20.77 30.34 0.87
CA VAL A 136 -21.94 30.55 1.74
C VAL A 136 -21.65 31.61 2.81
N VAL A 137 -20.47 31.55 3.44
CA VAL A 137 -20.04 32.55 4.43
C VAL A 137 -19.94 33.94 3.79
N MET A 138 -19.33 34.05 2.61
CA MET A 138 -19.19 35.32 1.90
C MET A 138 -20.56 35.93 1.54
N MET A 139 -21.49 35.13 1.01
CA MET A 139 -22.85 35.59 0.70
C MET A 139 -23.62 36.00 1.97
N GLY A 140 -23.43 35.29 3.08
CA GLY A 140 -24.02 35.64 4.38
C GLY A 140 -23.52 36.98 4.90
N LEU A 141 -22.21 37.25 4.79
CA LEU A 141 -21.63 38.53 5.19
C LEU A 141 -22.16 39.70 4.35
N ILE A 142 -22.26 39.53 3.04
CA ILE A 142 -22.81 40.54 2.13
C ILE A 142 -24.28 40.82 2.48
N SER A 143 -25.08 39.77 2.64
CA SER A 143 -26.51 39.91 2.97
C SER A 143 -26.71 40.59 4.32
N SER A 144 -25.94 40.19 5.35
CA SER A 144 -25.97 40.82 6.68
C SER A 144 -25.60 42.30 6.62
N SER A 145 -24.60 42.66 5.82
CA SER A 145 -24.18 44.06 5.65
C SER A 145 -25.29 44.91 4.99
N ILE A 146 -25.98 44.37 3.99
CA ILE A 146 -27.10 45.05 3.32
C ILE A 146 -28.30 45.21 4.29
N PHE A 147 -28.69 44.15 4.99
CA PHE A 147 -29.77 44.20 5.98
C PHE A 147 -29.47 45.18 7.12
N GLY A 148 -28.24 45.21 7.63
CA GLY A 148 -27.82 46.15 8.67
C GLY A 148 -27.92 47.60 8.23
N LEU A 149 -27.54 47.90 6.97
CA LEU A 149 -27.68 49.25 6.40
C LEU A 149 -29.15 49.65 6.21
N ILE A 150 -30.00 48.73 5.76
CA ILE A 150 -31.45 48.99 5.59
C ILE A 150 -32.10 49.25 6.95
N TYR A 151 -31.80 48.44 7.97
CA TYR A 151 -32.36 48.61 9.31
C TYR A 151 -31.96 49.95 9.93
N LEU A 152 -30.69 50.35 9.79
CA LEU A 152 -30.22 51.66 10.24
C LEU A 152 -30.90 52.84 9.51
N PHE A 153 -31.27 52.66 8.25
CA PHE A 153 -31.99 53.69 7.47
C PHE A 153 -33.47 53.81 7.86
N ILE A 154 -34.12 52.70 8.19
CA ILE A 154 -35.54 52.68 8.59
C ILE A 154 -35.73 53.17 10.03
N ASN A 155 -34.77 52.89 10.92
CA ASN A 155 -34.84 53.22 12.34
C ASN A 155 -34.19 54.58 12.69
N ARG A 156 -34.09 55.49 11.72
CA ARG A 156 -33.54 56.84 11.84
C ARG A 156 -34.58 57.86 11.42
#